data_AF-A0A9C8E0I3-F1
#
_entry.id   AF-A0A9C8E0I3-F1
#
_cell.length_a   1.000
_cell.length_b   1.000
_cell.length_c   1.000
_cell.angle_alpha   90.00
_cell.angle_beta   90.00
_cell.angle_gamma   90.00
#
_symmetry.space_group_name_H-M   'P 1'
#
loop_
_entity.id
_entity.type
_entity.pdbx_description
1 polymer ?
#
loop_
_entity_poly.entity_id
_entity_poly.type
_entity_poly.pdbx_seq_one_letter_code
_entity_poly.pdbx_strand_id
1 'polypeptide(L)'
;MINVELFTDAIKNDLDEWIYLLKHSAVRPDFKAKHIDSAREKLALLKMTPEQRRSYDQYLMEIVNDKDIIQTALNKGLKQGREEGSQNAKLEIAQKMRETGVDIETIVSLTGLSPEMIEPAGAWEL
;
A
#
# COMPACT_ATOMS: atom_id res chain seq x y z
N MET A 1 25.69 36.56 12.70
CA MET A 1 25.38 36.60 11.26
C MET A 1 26.49 35.82 10.56
N ILE A 2 26.16 34.74 9.86
CA ILE A 2 27.16 33.90 9.16
C ILE A 2 27.42 34.55 7.79
N ASN A 3 28.68 34.86 7.47
CA ASN A 3 29.04 35.51 6.22
C ASN A 3 29.63 34.48 5.24
N VAL A 4 28.88 34.19 4.17
CA VAL A 4 29.24 33.22 3.13
C VAL A 4 30.36 33.74 2.23
N GLU A 5 30.55 35.05 2.12
CA GLU A 5 31.56 35.66 1.23
C GLU A 5 32.99 35.57 1.78
N LEU A 6 33.15 35.48 3.10
CA LEU A 6 34.46 35.32 3.76
C LEU A 6 34.94 33.86 3.80
N PHE A 7 34.14 32.93 3.30
CA PHE A 7 34.46 31.51 3.30
C PHE A 7 35.45 31.15 2.19
N THR A 8 36.63 30.70 2.60
CA THR A 8 37.76 30.38 1.71
C THR A 8 37.72 28.94 1.16
N ASP A 9 36.55 28.31 1.13
CA ASP A 9 36.35 26.91 0.68
C ASP A 9 37.13 25.85 1.48
N ALA A 10 37.66 26.23 2.66
CA ALA A 10 38.34 25.33 3.58
C ALA A 10 37.32 24.70 4.54
N ILE A 11 37.08 23.39 4.39
CA ILE A 11 36.15 22.62 5.23
C ILE A 11 36.85 22.22 6.53
N LYS A 12 36.41 22.76 7.67
CA LYS A 12 36.95 22.43 9.00
C LYS A 12 35.91 21.83 9.94
N ASN A 13 34.64 22.15 9.74
CA ASN A 13 33.53 21.67 10.54
C ASN A 13 32.24 21.54 9.70
N ASP A 14 31.18 21.00 10.30
CA ASP A 14 29.87 20.82 9.67
C ASP A 14 29.29 22.11 9.08
N LEU A 15 29.50 23.27 9.74
CA LEU A 15 29.00 24.56 9.25
C LEU A 15 29.66 24.95 7.93
N ASP A 16 30.95 24.69 7.78
CA ASP A 16 31.69 24.96 6.54
C ASP A 16 31.14 24.14 5.37
N GLU A 17 30.72 22.89 5.62
CA GLU A 17 30.05 22.07 4.61
C GLU A 17 28.70 22.68 4.17
N TRP A 18 27.93 23.20 5.13
CA TRP A 18 26.68 23.93 4.84
C TRP A 18 26.93 25.23 4.08
N ILE A 19 27.98 25.97 4.43
CA ILE A 19 28.37 27.20 3.72
C ILE A 19 28.81 26.87 2.29
N TYR A 20 29.57 25.78 2.10
CA TYR A 20 29.97 25.32 0.78
C TYR A 20 28.75 24.93 -0.07
N LEU A 21 27.81 24.16 0.48
CA LEU A 21 26.55 23.84 -0.19
C LEU A 21 25.84 25.10 -0.68
N LEU A 22 25.69 26.10 0.18
CA LEU A 22 24.97 27.34 -0.16
C LEU A 22 25.70 28.17 -1.22
N LYS A 23 27.02 28.29 -1.11
CA LYS A 23 27.86 29.06 -2.04
C LYS A 23 27.92 28.42 -3.42
N HIS A 24 28.12 27.11 -3.49
CA HIS A 24 28.36 26.39 -4.75
C HIS A 24 27.13 25.67 -5.28
N SER A 25 26.03 25.68 -4.53
CA SER A 25 24.84 24.87 -4.81
C SER A 25 25.22 23.42 -5.09
N ALA A 26 26.12 22.83 -4.29
CA ALA A 26 26.68 21.49 -4.50
C ALA A 26 27.10 20.85 -3.18
N VAL A 27 26.85 19.54 -3.02
CA VAL A 27 27.29 18.75 -1.87
C VAL A 27 28.38 17.79 -2.33
N ARG A 28 29.56 17.84 -1.71
CA ARG A 28 30.63 16.89 -2.04
C ARG A 28 30.33 15.50 -1.44
N PRO A 29 30.86 14.40 -2.01
CA PRO A 29 30.62 13.05 -1.50
C PRO A 29 31.18 12.80 -0.10
N ASP A 30 32.22 13.55 0.29
CA ASP A 30 32.91 13.42 1.57
C ASP A 30 32.24 14.18 2.73
N PHE A 31 31.22 14.99 2.46
CA PHE A 31 30.51 15.77 3.48
C PHE A 31 29.79 14.85 4.49
N LYS A 32 29.90 15.18 5.78
CA LYS A 32 29.38 14.40 6.91
C LYS A 32 28.45 15.19 7.83
N ALA A 33 28.22 16.48 7.55
CA ALA A 33 27.35 17.32 8.34
C ALA A 33 25.97 16.69 8.49
N LYS A 34 25.42 16.78 9.69
CA LYS A 34 24.11 16.19 10.00
C LYS A 34 23.05 16.69 9.01
N HIS A 35 22.35 15.76 8.35
CA HIS A 35 21.31 16.02 7.31
C HIS A 35 21.79 16.56 5.95
N ILE A 36 23.11 16.57 5.69
CA ILE A 36 23.63 17.05 4.40
C ILE A 36 23.19 16.19 3.22
N ASP A 37 22.94 14.90 3.45
CA ASP A 37 22.41 13.96 2.44
C ASP A 37 21.01 14.36 1.97
N SER A 38 20.12 14.76 2.89
CA SER A 38 18.79 15.26 2.54
C SER A 38 18.86 16.56 1.74
N ALA A 39 19.85 17.41 2.02
CA ALA A 39 20.10 18.60 1.21
C ALA A 39 20.62 18.24 -0.19
N ARG A 40 21.48 17.22 -0.30
CA ARG A 40 21.96 16.67 -1.59
C ARG A 40 20.81 16.17 -2.45
N GLU A 41 19.87 15.41 -1.87
CA GLU A 41 18.69 14.91 -2.57
C GLU A 41 17.78 16.04 -3.06
N LYS A 42 17.47 17.02 -2.18
CA LYS A 42 16.66 18.19 -2.56
C LYS A 42 17.33 19.01 -3.66
N LEU A 43 18.64 19.20 -3.58
CA LEU A 43 19.40 19.90 -4.61
C LEU A 43 19.38 19.14 -5.93
N ALA A 44 19.51 17.81 -5.90
CA ALA A 44 19.42 16.98 -7.10
C ALA A 44 18.05 17.13 -7.78
N LEU A 45 16.97 17.12 -6.98
CA LEU A 45 15.60 17.37 -7.47
C LEU A 45 15.47 18.76 -8.13
N LEU A 46 16.02 19.80 -7.49
CA LEU A 46 15.97 21.18 -8.01
C LEU A 46 16.78 21.37 -9.30
N LYS A 47 17.83 20.57 -9.49
CA LYS A 47 18.70 20.60 -10.68
C LYS A 47 18.20 19.74 -11.84
N MET A 48 17.10 19.01 -11.67
CA MET A 48 16.56 18.17 -12.74
C MET A 48 16.15 19.01 -13.96
N THR A 49 16.47 18.52 -15.16
CA THR A 49 15.90 19.06 -16.39
C THR A 49 14.40 18.73 -16.48
N PRO A 50 13.62 19.43 -17.33
CA PRO A 50 12.21 19.10 -17.54
C PRO A 50 11.99 17.63 -17.91
N GLU A 51 12.88 17.03 -18.69
CA GLU A 51 12.83 15.62 -19.09
C GLU A 51 13.06 14.70 -17.90
N GLN A 52 14.12 14.95 -17.11
CA GLN A 52 14.42 14.16 -15.91
C GLN A 52 13.30 14.24 -14.88
N ARG A 53 12.69 15.43 -14.72
CA ARG A 53 11.56 15.63 -13.83
C ARG A 53 10.34 14.84 -14.27
N ARG A 54 10.02 14.83 -15.58
CA ARG A 54 8.92 14.00 -16.11
C ARG A 54 9.15 12.52 -15.85
N SER A 55 10.35 12.01 -16.07
CA SER A 55 10.67 10.61 -15.78
C SER A 55 10.57 10.29 -14.29
N TYR A 56 10.98 11.22 -13.42
CA TYR A 56 10.84 11.08 -11.98
C TYR A 56 9.36 11.06 -11.55
N ASP A 57 8.54 11.99 -12.07
CA ASP A 57 7.10 12.06 -11.79
C ASP A 57 6.38 10.79 -12.28
N GLN A 58 6.76 10.26 -13.45
CA GLN A 58 6.24 8.99 -13.97
C GLN A 58 6.59 7.81 -13.06
N TYR A 59 7.83 7.71 -12.61
CA TYR A 59 8.26 6.69 -11.66
C TYR A 59 7.47 6.75 -10.34
N LEU A 60 7.25 7.95 -9.80
CA LEU A 60 6.43 8.13 -8.60
C LEU A 60 4.97 7.71 -8.85
N MET A 61 4.43 8.02 -10.02
CA MET A 61 3.08 7.62 -10.40
C MET A 61 2.95 6.09 -10.50
N GLU A 62 3.95 5.40 -11.05
CA GLU A 62 4.00 3.93 -11.11
C GLU A 62 3.94 3.32 -9.70
N ILE A 63 4.76 3.82 -8.76
CA ILE A 63 4.76 3.33 -7.36
C ILE A 63 3.38 3.51 -6.71
N VAL A 64 2.77 4.68 -6.87
CA VAL A 64 1.45 4.97 -6.29
C VAL A 64 0.39 4.05 -6.89
N ASN A 65 0.41 3.89 -8.21
CA ASN A 65 -0.52 3.04 -8.93
C ASN A 65 -0.40 1.56 -8.49
N ASP A 66 0.83 1.04 -8.37
CA ASP A 66 1.06 -0.33 -7.93
C ASP A 66 0.53 -0.57 -6.51
N LYS A 67 0.76 0.40 -5.62
CA LYS A 67 0.22 0.36 -4.25
C LYS A 67 -1.31 0.33 -4.25
N ASP A 68 -1.95 1.16 -5.06
CA ASP A 68 -3.40 1.25 -5.16
C ASP A 68 -4.01 -0.04 -5.76
N ILE A 69 -3.34 -0.62 -6.76
CA ILE A 69 -3.71 -1.93 -7.34
C ILE A 69 -3.69 -3.01 -6.27
N ILE A 70 -2.58 -3.13 -5.52
CA ILE A 70 -2.42 -4.13 -4.46
C ILE A 70 -3.47 -3.93 -3.37
N GLN A 71 -3.65 -2.69 -2.90
CA GLN A 71 -4.62 -2.40 -1.85
C GLN A 71 -6.05 -2.72 -2.29
N THR A 72 -6.40 -2.40 -3.54
CA THR A 72 -7.70 -2.72 -4.11
C THR A 72 -7.90 -4.22 -4.22
N ALA A 73 -6.89 -4.97 -4.70
CA ALA A 73 -6.94 -6.42 -4.81
C ALA A 73 -7.12 -7.08 -3.44
N LEU A 74 -6.37 -6.65 -2.42
CA LEU A 74 -6.50 -7.14 -1.05
C LEU A 74 -7.88 -6.86 -0.47
N ASN A 75 -8.40 -5.64 -0.65
CA ASN A 75 -9.72 -5.28 -0.15
C ASN A 75 -10.83 -6.11 -0.82
N LYS A 76 -10.75 -6.30 -2.13
CA LYS A 76 -11.70 -7.16 -2.87
C LYS A 76 -11.62 -8.60 -2.40
N GLY A 77 -10.41 -9.17 -2.31
CA GLY A 77 -10.19 -10.54 -1.86
C GLY A 77 -10.68 -10.78 -0.44
N LEU A 78 -10.42 -9.85 0.50
CA LEU A 78 -10.93 -9.94 1.87
C LEU A 78 -12.46 -9.88 1.92
N LYS A 79 -13.08 -9.01 1.12
CA LYS A 79 -14.54 -8.91 1.06
C LYS A 79 -15.17 -10.18 0.49
N GLN A 80 -14.64 -10.67 -0.63
CA GLN A 80 -15.11 -11.91 -1.27
C GLN A 80 -14.92 -13.11 -0.35
N GLY A 81 -13.72 -13.28 0.23
CA GLY A 81 -13.44 -14.39 1.14
C GLY A 81 -14.28 -14.38 2.41
N ARG A 82 -14.65 -13.20 2.93
CA ARG A 82 -15.60 -13.10 4.07
C ARG A 82 -17.02 -13.50 3.66
N GLU A 83 -17.49 -13.04 2.51
CA GLU A 83 -18.81 -13.41 2.01
C GLU A 83 -18.89 -14.91 1.71
N GLU A 84 -17.96 -15.43 0.92
CA GLU A 84 -17.88 -16.85 0.58
C GLU A 84 -17.71 -17.72 1.83
N GLY A 85 -16.83 -17.34 2.75
CA GLY A 85 -16.64 -18.06 4.02
C GLY A 85 -17.91 -18.07 4.87
N SER A 86 -18.63 -16.95 4.95
CA SER A 86 -19.92 -16.88 5.65
C SER A 86 -20.98 -17.76 5.00
N GLN A 87 -21.09 -17.74 3.66
CA GLN A 87 -22.05 -18.57 2.92
C GLN A 87 -21.73 -20.07 3.06
N ASN A 88 -20.46 -20.45 2.88
CA ASN A 88 -20.02 -21.83 3.02
C ASN A 88 -20.24 -22.36 4.44
N ALA A 89 -19.94 -21.57 5.47
CA ALA A 89 -20.19 -21.95 6.85
C ALA A 89 -21.69 -22.17 7.13
N LYS A 90 -22.57 -21.31 6.60
CA LYS A 90 -24.03 -21.50 6.70
C LYS A 90 -24.48 -22.78 6.03
N LEU A 91 -24.00 -23.06 4.82
CA LEU A 91 -24.32 -24.28 4.08
C LEU A 91 -23.85 -25.54 4.81
N GLU A 92 -22.61 -25.56 5.31
CA GLU A 92 -22.08 -26.68 6.08
C GLU A 92 -22.89 -26.94 7.36
N ILE A 93 -23.28 -25.88 8.07
CA ILE A 93 -24.12 -26.00 9.27
C ILE A 93 -25.50 -26.54 8.90
N ALA A 94 -26.12 -26.02 7.85
CA ALA A 94 -27.42 -26.48 7.37
C ALA A 94 -27.41 -27.96 6.96
N GLN A 95 -26.36 -28.40 6.27
CA GLN A 95 -26.17 -29.80 5.89
C GLN A 95 -26.07 -30.69 7.14
N LYS A 96 -25.24 -30.32 8.12
CA LYS A 96 -25.11 -31.06 9.38
C LYS A 96 -26.41 -31.12 10.18
N MET A 97 -27.17 -30.01 10.24
CA MET A 97 -28.49 -29.99 10.89
C MET A 97 -29.48 -30.92 10.19
N ARG A 98 -29.45 -30.98 8.86
CA ARG A 98 -30.30 -31.89 8.10
C ARG A 98 -29.91 -33.35 8.37
N GLU A 99 -28.62 -33.66 8.39
CA GLU A 99 -28.11 -35.01 8.71
C GLU A 99 -28.49 -35.47 10.12
N THR A 100 -28.61 -34.54 11.08
CA THR A 100 -29.08 -34.85 12.44
C THR A 100 -30.61 -34.91 12.58
N GLY A 101 -31.35 -34.71 11.48
CA GLY A 101 -32.81 -34.84 11.44
C GLY A 101 -33.59 -33.58 11.84
N VAL A 102 -32.95 -32.41 11.84
CA VAL A 102 -33.66 -31.13 12.00
C VAL A 102 -34.49 -30.86 10.73
N ASP A 103 -35.73 -30.41 10.90
CA ASP A 103 -36.63 -30.13 9.78
C ASP A 103 -36.18 -28.93 8.95
N ILE A 104 -36.53 -28.94 7.67
CA ILE A 104 -36.09 -27.94 6.69
C ILE A 104 -36.61 -26.54 7.05
N GLU A 105 -37.83 -26.40 7.60
CA GLU A 105 -38.38 -25.10 7.98
C GLU A 105 -37.56 -24.45 9.09
N THR A 106 -37.18 -25.22 10.11
CA THR A 106 -36.29 -24.78 11.19
C THR A 106 -34.92 -24.39 10.66
N ILE A 107 -34.33 -25.16 9.74
CA ILE A 107 -33.02 -24.84 9.14
C ILE A 107 -33.08 -23.53 8.34
N VAL A 108 -34.13 -23.34 7.52
CA VAL A 108 -34.37 -22.10 6.76
C VAL A 108 -34.48 -20.91 7.72
N SER A 109 -35.25 -21.04 8.80
CA SER A 109 -35.42 -19.98 9.80
C SER A 109 -34.11 -19.60 10.49
N LEU A 110 -33.25 -20.58 10.83
CA LEU A 110 -32.01 -20.34 11.57
C LEU A 110 -30.86 -19.84 10.69
N THR A 111 -30.76 -20.31 9.45
CA THR A 111 -29.62 -20.01 8.57
C THR A 111 -29.90 -18.88 7.57
N GLY A 112 -31.18 -18.63 7.28
CA GLY A 112 -31.64 -17.70 6.26
C GLY A 112 -31.37 -18.18 4.82
N LEU A 113 -31.03 -19.47 4.65
CA LEU A 113 -30.86 -20.10 3.34
C LEU A 113 -32.22 -20.40 2.70
N SER A 114 -32.29 -20.40 1.37
CA SER A 114 -33.49 -20.89 0.69
C SER A 114 -33.62 -22.42 0.86
N PRO A 115 -34.85 -22.97 0.85
CA PRO A 115 -35.07 -24.41 0.88
C PRO A 115 -34.29 -25.15 -0.22
N GLU A 116 -34.24 -24.56 -1.42
CA GLU A 116 -33.51 -25.07 -2.59
C GLU A 116 -32.01 -25.27 -2.34
N MET A 117 -31.40 -24.44 -1.49
CA MET A 117 -29.97 -24.56 -1.11
C MET A 117 -29.72 -25.66 -0.07
N ILE A 118 -30.77 -26.11 0.60
CA ILE A 118 -30.72 -27.12 1.67
C ILE A 118 -31.13 -28.50 1.11
N GLU A 119 -31.96 -28.54 0.08
CA GLU A 119 -32.39 -29.77 -0.60
C GLU A 119 -31.24 -30.44 -1.37
N PRO A 120 -31.21 -31.79 -1.44
CA PRO A 120 -30.21 -32.48 -2.25
C PRO A 120 -30.44 -32.20 -3.74
N ALA A 121 -29.35 -31.97 -4.49
CA ALA A 121 -29.39 -31.94 -5.95
C ALA A 121 -29.94 -33.29 -6.46
N GLY A 122 -31.18 -33.29 -6.97
CA GLY A 122 -31.89 -34.49 -7.44
C GLY A 122 -33.27 -34.75 -6.84
N ALA A 123 -33.78 -33.90 -5.93
CA ALA A 123 -35.14 -34.06 -5.37
C ALA A 123 -36.29 -33.86 -6.38
N TRP A 124 -35.99 -33.33 -7.57
CA TRP A 124 -36.95 -33.05 -8.65
C TRP A 124 -37.07 -34.17 -9.71
N GLU A 125 -36.46 -35.34 -9.49
CA GLU A 125 -36.48 -36.49 -10.42
C GLU A 125 -37.37 -37.69 -9.98
N LEU A 126 -38.45 -37.46 -9.21
CA LEU A 126 -39.43 -38.50 -8.86
C LEU A 126 -40.84 -38.20 -9.41
#